data_AF-A0A958XUH5-F1
#
_entry.id   AF-A0A958XUH5-F1
#
_cell.length_a   1.000
_cell.length_b   1.000
_cell.length_c   1.000
_cell.angle_alpha   90.00
_cell.angle_beta   90.00
_cell.angle_gamma   90.00
#
_symmetry.space_group_name_H-M   'P 1'
#
loop_
_entity.id
_entity.type
_entity.pdbx_description
1 polymer ?
#
loop_
_entity_poly.entity_id
_entity_poly.type
_entity_poly.pdbx_seq_one_letter_code
_entity_poly.pdbx_strand_id
1 'polypeptide(L)'
;TGVYSVAIGVGSGDRLYRYSGGRIELHLDAPDGPLAGKVPIPEKNSAERMAFSEVVLPLETKSDGRFHDLYFVVKNENNPSTPVAAIDWIRFNL
;
A
#
# COMPACT_ATOMS: atom_id res chain seq x y z
N THR A 1 -23.79 -0.41 -1.38
CA THR A 1 -22.58 -0.73 -0.60
C THR A 1 -21.43 -0.02 -1.27
N GLY A 2 -20.69 0.79 -0.52
CA GLY A 2 -19.58 1.58 -1.05
C GLY A 2 -18.25 0.96 -0.64
N VAL A 3 -17.19 1.21 -1.39
CA VAL A 3 -15.85 0.76 -1.01
C VAL A 3 -15.51 1.31 0.37
N TYR A 4 -15.15 0.44 1.31
CA TYR A 4 -14.74 0.84 2.66
C TYR A 4 -13.26 0.55 2.93
N SER A 5 -12.64 -0.33 2.13
CA SER A 5 -11.21 -0.62 2.21
C SER A 5 -10.66 -1.18 0.90
N VAL A 6 -9.34 -1.16 0.79
CA VAL A 6 -8.59 -1.79 -0.30
C VAL A 6 -7.65 -2.83 0.31
N ALA A 7 -7.74 -4.07 -0.15
CA ALA A 7 -6.77 -5.10 0.16
C ALA A 7 -5.61 -5.04 -0.85
N ILE A 8 -4.38 -5.16 -0.36
CA ILE A 8 -3.17 -5.10 -1.17
C ILE A 8 -2.32 -6.34 -0.86
N GLY A 9 -2.03 -7.14 -1.88
CA GLY A 9 -1.07 -8.23 -1.81
C GLY A 9 0.34 -7.68 -1.84
N VAL A 10 1.11 -7.96 -0.79
CA VAL A 10 2.50 -7.51 -0.65
C VAL A 10 3.45 -8.68 -0.47
N GLY A 11 4.63 -8.59 -1.10
CA GLY A 11 5.72 -9.54 -0.95
C GLY A 11 6.80 -9.04 0.02
N SER A 12 7.25 -9.93 0.91
CA SER A 12 8.41 -9.70 1.77
C SER A 12 9.71 -9.65 0.98
N GLY A 13 10.77 -9.09 1.57
CA GLY A 13 12.11 -9.36 1.06
C GLY A 13 12.51 -10.83 1.25
N ASP A 14 13.66 -11.19 0.69
CA ASP A 14 14.27 -12.51 0.78
C ASP A 14 15.78 -12.42 1.08
N ARG A 15 16.52 -13.51 0.85
CA ARG A 15 17.97 -13.58 1.08
C ARG A 15 18.77 -12.61 0.20
N LEU A 16 18.27 -12.26 -0.98
CA LEU A 16 18.96 -11.46 -1.99
C LEU A 16 18.46 -10.01 -2.01
N TYR A 17 17.16 -9.81 -1.80
CA TYR A 17 16.51 -8.50 -1.90
C TYR A 17 15.78 -8.18 -0.60
N ARG A 18 16.30 -7.19 0.14
CA ARG A 18 15.74 -6.75 1.41
C ARG A 18 14.84 -5.54 1.19
N TYR A 19 13.73 -5.52 1.91
CA TYR A 19 12.81 -4.39 1.98
C TYR A 19 12.78 -3.83 3.39
N SER A 20 12.59 -2.51 3.52
CA SER A 20 12.63 -1.81 4.81
C SER A 20 11.24 -1.52 5.40
N GLY A 21 10.17 -1.95 4.74
CA GLY A 21 8.83 -1.49 5.08
C GLY A 21 8.66 0.01 4.84
N GLY A 22 7.57 0.58 5.35
CA GLY A 22 7.16 1.95 5.08
C GLY A 22 5.66 2.11 5.20
N ARG A 23 5.03 2.78 4.24
CA ARG A 23 3.56 2.85 4.12
C ARG A 23 3.10 3.00 2.68
N ILE A 24 1.83 2.65 2.46
CA ILE A 24 1.11 2.97 1.23
C ILE A 24 0.04 4.00 1.59
N GLU A 25 -0.02 5.08 0.83
CA GLU A 25 -1.07 6.08 0.86
C GLU A 25 -1.93 5.96 -0.39
N LEU A 26 -3.23 6.16 -0.27
CA LEU A 26 -4.15 6.27 -1.40
C LEU A 26 -4.60 7.72 -1.52
N HIS A 27 -4.28 8.35 -2.65
CA HIS A 27 -4.69 9.71 -2.99
C HIS A 27 -5.72 9.70 -4.12
N LEU A 28 -6.62 10.68 -4.08
CA LEU A 28 -7.59 10.94 -5.15
C LEU A 28 -7.04 11.99 -6.11
N ASP A 29 -7.33 11.83 -7.40
CA ASP A 29 -7.13 12.79 -8.50
C ASP A 29 -5.67 13.12 -8.86
N ALA A 30 -4.73 13.06 -7.91
CA ALA A 30 -3.30 13.30 -8.13
C ALA A 30 -2.43 12.53 -7.10
N PRO A 31 -1.13 12.28 -7.36
CA PRO A 31 -0.23 11.65 -6.39
C PRO A 31 -0.12 12.38 -5.04
N ASP A 32 -0.29 13.70 -5.03
CA ASP A 32 -0.31 14.55 -3.84
C ASP A 32 -1.71 15.14 -3.55
N GLY A 33 -2.75 14.58 -4.17
CA GLY A 33 -4.13 15.01 -4.01
C GLY A 33 -4.73 14.68 -2.64
N PRO A 34 -6.06 14.77 -2.47
CA PRO A 34 -6.72 14.43 -1.21
C PRO A 34 -6.43 13.00 -0.77
N LEU A 35 -6.00 12.82 0.49
CA LEU A 35 -5.70 11.51 1.06
C LEU A 35 -7.01 10.75 1.37
N ALA A 36 -7.22 9.63 0.70
CA ALA A 36 -8.37 8.74 0.93
C ALA A 36 -8.14 7.73 2.06
N GLY A 37 -6.89 7.33 2.29
CA GLY A 37 -6.52 6.38 3.34
C GLY A 37 -5.03 6.02 3.29
N LYS A 38 -4.56 5.30 4.31
CA LYS A 38 -3.17 4.86 4.40
C LYS A 38 -3.04 3.58 5.23
N VAL A 39 -1.98 2.81 4.97
CA VAL A 39 -1.67 1.59 5.72
C VAL A 39 -0.15 1.45 5.93
N PRO A 40 0.31 1.09 7.13
CA PRO A 40 1.71 0.77 7.35
C PRO A 40 2.08 -0.55 6.65
N ILE A 41 3.30 -0.60 6.09
CA ILE A 41 3.92 -1.81 5.57
C ILE A 41 5.03 -2.21 6.54
N PRO A 42 4.92 -3.36 7.22
CA PRO A 42 5.96 -3.80 8.14
C PRO A 42 7.23 -4.17 7.36
N GLU A 43 8.39 -3.94 7.98
CA GLU A 43 9.65 -4.50 7.49
C GLU A 43 9.62 -6.02 7.64
N LYS A 44 9.30 -6.73 6.56
CA LYS A 44 9.25 -8.19 6.54
C LYS A 44 10.24 -8.72 5.53
N ASN A 45 11.15 -9.55 6.00
CA ASN A 45 12.16 -10.19 5.17
C ASN A 45 12.28 -11.66 5.57
N SER A 46 11.91 -12.55 4.65
CA SER A 46 11.98 -14.00 4.84
C SER A 46 13.43 -14.49 4.68
N ALA A 47 13.78 -15.59 5.34
CA ALA A 47 15.15 -16.10 5.33
C ALA A 47 15.61 -16.61 3.95
N GLU A 48 14.72 -17.28 3.21
CA GLU A 48 15.08 -17.97 1.96
C GLU A 48 14.38 -17.39 0.73
N ARG A 49 13.05 -17.28 0.76
CA ARG A 49 12.23 -16.84 -0.38
C ARG A 49 11.18 -15.85 0.06
N MET A 50 10.79 -14.97 -0.86
CA MET A 50 9.68 -14.03 -0.69
C MET A 50 8.42 -14.77 -0.21
N ALA A 51 7.78 -14.21 0.79
CA ALA A 51 6.48 -14.63 1.28
C ALA A 51 5.45 -13.53 1.02
N PHE A 52 4.24 -13.93 0.65
CA PHE A 52 3.15 -13.01 0.37
C PHE A 52 2.25 -12.85 1.59
N SER A 53 1.71 -11.65 1.77
CA SER A 53 0.71 -11.33 2.77
C SER A 53 -0.24 -10.26 2.26
N GLU A 54 -1.43 -10.19 2.84
CA GLU A 54 -2.39 -9.12 2.58
C GLU A 54 -2.22 -8.02 3.63
N VAL A 55 -2.26 -6.76 3.19
CA VAL A 55 -2.50 -5.60 4.06
C VAL A 55 -3.83 -4.94 3.66
N VAL A 56 -4.53 -4.38 4.64
CA VAL A 56 -5.83 -3.73 4.42
C VAL A 56 -5.66 -2.23 4.65
N LEU A 57 -5.89 -1.45 3.59
CA LEU A 57 -5.93 0.01 3.61
C LEU A 57 -7.39 0.46 3.85
N PRO A 58 -7.71 1.00 5.04
CA PRO A 58 -9.04 1.52 5.31
C PRO A 58 -9.25 2.85 4.57
N LEU A 59 -10.46 3.07 4.03
CA LEU A 59 -10.84 4.36 3.48
C LEU A 59 -11.42 5.24 4.60
N GLU A 60 -10.83 6.42 4.75
CA GLU A 60 -11.22 7.43 5.75
C GLU A 60 -12.10 8.52 5.11
N THR A 61 -12.05 8.66 3.78
CA THR A 61 -12.81 9.66 3.05
C THR A 61 -14.23 9.19 2.74
N LYS A 62 -15.20 10.11 2.87
CA LYS A 62 -16.58 9.87 2.46
C LYS A 62 -16.72 10.01 0.95
N SER A 63 -17.52 9.15 0.34
CA SER A 63 -17.86 9.27 -1.09
C SER A 63 -18.55 10.61 -1.36
N ASP A 64 -18.12 11.29 -2.42
CA ASP A 64 -18.73 12.52 -2.94
C ASP A 64 -19.60 12.26 -4.19
N GLY A 65 -19.79 10.99 -4.55
CA GLY A 65 -20.56 10.56 -5.72
C GLY A 65 -19.85 10.72 -7.07
N ARG A 66 -18.58 11.12 -7.11
CA ARG A 66 -17.79 11.26 -8.35
C ARG A 66 -16.87 10.07 -8.58
N PHE A 67 -16.45 9.92 -9.83
CA PHE A 67 -15.33 9.03 -10.16
C PHE A 67 -14.02 9.78 -9.94
N HIS A 68 -13.04 9.08 -9.37
CA HIS A 68 -11.71 9.59 -9.08
C HIS A 68 -10.64 8.70 -9.70
N ASP A 69 -9.57 9.32 -10.17
CA ASP A 69 -8.32 8.60 -10.40
C ASP A 69 -7.67 8.28 -9.05
N LEU A 70 -7.11 7.07 -8.94
CA LEU A 70 -6.56 6.55 -7.70
C LEU A 70 -5.04 6.43 -7.79
N TYR A 71 -4.35 7.07 -6.86
CA TYR A 71 -2.89 7.07 -6.79
C TYR A 71 -2.42 6.35 -5.53
N PHE A 72 -1.77 5.21 -5.70
CA PHE A 72 -1.12 4.47 -4.61
C PHE A 72 0.32 4.96 -4.48
N VAL A 73 0.59 5.74 -3.43
CA VAL A 73 1.91 6.33 -3.18
C VAL A 73 2.63 5.52 -2.12
N VAL A 74 3.76 4.94 -2.51
CA VAL A 74 4.60 4.14 -1.63
C VAL A 74 5.65 5.03 -1.00
N LYS A 75 5.69 5.12 0.33
CA LYS A 75 6.59 6.01 1.08
C LYS A 75 7.49 5.27 2.04
N ASN A 76 8.74 5.75 2.12
CA ASN A 76 9.74 5.31 3.08
C ASN A 76 10.44 6.54 3.68
N GLU A 77 9.94 7.02 4.82
CA GLU A 77 10.51 8.20 5.48
C GLU A 77 11.81 7.88 6.24
N ASN A 78 11.95 6.64 6.69
CA ASN A 78 13.10 6.23 7.51
C ASN A 78 14.32 5.91 6.66
N ASN A 79 14.13 5.42 5.43
CA ASN A 79 15.22 5.12 4.50
C ASN A 79 14.79 5.31 3.03
N PRO A 80 14.72 6.56 2.53
CA PRO A 80 14.15 6.87 1.21
C PRO A 80 14.77 6.14 0.02
N SER A 81 16.00 5.65 0.16
CA SER A 81 16.72 4.94 -0.90
C SER A 81 16.49 3.41 -0.90
N THR A 82 15.71 2.88 0.06
CA THR A 82 15.46 1.45 0.20
C THR A 82 14.05 1.08 -0.24
N PRO A 83 13.85 -0.02 -1.00
CA PRO A 83 12.50 -0.43 -1.41
C PRO A 83 11.64 -0.81 -0.20
N VAL A 84 10.34 -0.48 -0.27
CA VAL A 84 9.37 -0.66 0.82
C VAL A 84 8.83 -2.08 0.91
N ALA A 85 8.32 -2.60 -0.21
CA ALA A 85 7.81 -3.94 -0.40
C ALA A 85 7.59 -4.21 -1.90
N ALA A 86 7.41 -5.47 -2.28
CA ALA A 86 6.84 -5.82 -3.58
C ALA A 86 5.31 -5.69 -3.53
N ILE A 87 4.70 -5.18 -4.60
CA ILE A 87 3.23 -5.14 -4.78
C ILE A 87 2.85 -6.21 -5.79
N ASP A 88 1.91 -7.08 -5.42
CA ASP A 88 1.44 -8.20 -6.25
C ASP A 88 0.08 -7.87 -6.89
N TRP A 89 -0.92 -7.56 -6.06
CA TRP A 89 -2.27 -7.24 -6.51
C TRP A 89 -2.97 -6.23 -5.61
N ILE A 90 -4.06 -5.66 -6.14
CA ILE A 90 -4.93 -4.71 -5.44
C ILE A 90 -6.39 -5.15 -5.63
N ARG A 91 -7.18 -5.16 -4.56
CA ARG A 91 -8.62 -5.50 -4.57
C ARG A 91 -9.42 -4.48 -3.76
N PHE A 92 -10.51 -3.98 -4.32
CA PHE A 92 -11.49 -3.18 -3.59
C PHE A 92 -12.46 -4.08 -2.81
N ASN A 93 -12.64 -3.78 -1.53
CA ASN A 93 -13.63 -4.45 -0.70
C ASN A 93 -14.93 -3.61 -0.67
N LEU A 94 -16.05 -4.23 -1.06
CA LEU A 94 -17.36 -3.60 -1.28
C LEU A 94 -18.33 -3.71 -0.10
#